data_AF-A0A2M7DRD8-F1
#
_entry.id   AF-A0A2M7DRD8-F1
#
_cell.length_a   1.000
_cell.length_b   1.000
_cell.length_c   1.000
_cell.angle_alpha   90.00
_cell.angle_beta   90.00
_cell.angle_gamma   90.00
#
_symmetry.space_group_name_H-M   'P 1'
#
loop_
_entity.id
_entity.type
_entity.pdbx_description
1 polymer ?
#
loop_
_entity_poly.entity_id
_entity_poly.type
_entity_poly.pdbx_seq_one_letter_code
_entity_poly.pdbx_strand_id
1 'polypeptide(L)'
;MIENIDKNNELKNDIEKTRKQYAMDFSVFYKFKCEEIDNLSVLKWAPHNPPNITINSYIKLAGQFFYALLNAFYQLVECYAYSIAAEKIVQSHFKIKNTGYATTWKYDFRNYHFYMFIPRFYNIIDYSAFLINELSNPELLVKDNKNGEPKQVDYESVKMSLNKVIKDGRARGSLSVNDLSICCDALDGFFENITDHGKQIIKRYRDIITHRYLPGIDCIMTDIERTSSKTRIRPDHGRLFSIADDTVSYQYYGVPEFKFEELQPLAKLLILSADKSLNKIYFIEPVKKAFTEIIC
;
A
#
# COMPACT_ATOMS: atom_id res chain seq x y z
N MET A 1 -30.64 45.53 2.17
CA MET A 1 -30.14 45.16 0.83
C MET A 1 -28.64 45.44 0.64
N ILE A 2 -28.05 46.45 1.31
CA ILE A 2 -26.62 46.79 1.20
C ILE A 2 -25.72 45.81 1.99
N GLU A 3 -26.12 45.35 3.17
CA GLU A 3 -25.34 44.38 3.99
C GLU A 3 -25.17 42.97 3.36
N ASN A 4 -26.03 42.57 2.43
CA ASN A 4 -25.91 41.28 1.74
C ASN A 4 -24.89 41.31 0.59
N ILE A 5 -24.53 42.49 0.09
CA ILE A 5 -23.55 42.63 -1.01
C ILE A 5 -22.14 42.55 -0.44
N ASP A 6 -21.88 43.15 0.72
CA ASP A 6 -20.57 43.10 1.39
C ASP A 6 -20.20 41.69 1.87
N LYS A 7 -21.15 40.95 2.48
CA LYS A 7 -20.92 39.54 2.88
C LYS A 7 -20.62 38.63 1.69
N ASN A 8 -21.26 38.86 0.54
CA ASN A 8 -21.01 38.09 -0.67
C ASN A 8 -19.65 38.40 -1.29
N ASN A 9 -19.17 39.65 -1.19
CA ASN A 9 -17.84 40.04 -1.66
C ASN A 9 -16.72 39.52 -0.74
N GLU A 10 -16.91 39.54 0.57
CA GLU A 10 -15.98 38.94 1.55
C GLU A 10 -15.85 37.43 1.33
N LEU A 11 -16.98 36.72 1.21
CA LEU A 11 -17.00 35.28 0.95
C LEU A 11 -16.29 34.93 -0.37
N LYS A 12 -16.50 35.71 -1.43
CA LYS A 12 -15.86 35.50 -2.73
C LYS A 12 -14.34 35.72 -2.66
N ASN A 13 -13.89 36.74 -1.92
CA ASN A 13 -12.47 37.01 -1.69
C ASN A 13 -11.80 35.88 -0.88
N ASP A 14 -12.48 35.34 0.13
CA ASP A 14 -11.98 34.21 0.91
C ASP A 14 -11.89 32.92 0.07
N ILE A 15 -12.86 32.67 -0.81
CA ILE A 15 -12.81 31.53 -1.75
C ILE A 15 -11.61 31.66 -2.70
N GLU A 16 -11.37 32.84 -3.26
CA GLU A 16 -10.25 33.06 -4.18
C GLU A 16 -8.89 32.92 -3.47
N LYS A 17 -8.79 33.44 -2.24
CA LYS A 17 -7.60 33.30 -1.40
C LYS A 17 -7.31 31.84 -1.07
N THR A 18 -8.32 31.07 -0.67
CA THR A 18 -8.19 29.63 -0.40
C THR A 18 -7.78 28.86 -1.65
N ARG A 19 -8.33 29.17 -2.83
CA ARG A 19 -7.92 28.55 -4.10
C ARG A 19 -6.46 28.81 -4.44
N LYS A 20 -5.99 30.05 -4.27
CA LYS A 20 -4.58 30.41 -4.50
C LYS A 20 -3.65 29.66 -3.55
N GLN A 21 -4.02 29.60 -2.27
CA GLN A 21 -3.26 28.85 -1.26
C GLN A 21 -3.20 27.36 -1.60
N TYR A 22 -4.33 26.76 -1.98
CA TYR A 22 -4.40 25.36 -2.40
C TYR A 22 -3.51 25.06 -3.61
N ALA A 23 -3.52 25.91 -4.65
CA ALA A 23 -2.66 25.73 -5.81
C ALA A 23 -1.16 25.77 -5.43
N MET A 24 -0.78 26.68 -4.52
CA MET A 24 0.59 26.77 -4.02
C MET A 24 0.98 25.53 -3.23
N ASP A 25 0.17 25.14 -2.24
CA ASP A 25 0.45 23.97 -1.39
C ASP A 25 0.46 22.68 -2.19
N PHE A 26 -0.39 22.56 -3.21
CA PHE A 26 -0.41 21.41 -4.09
C PHE A 26 0.89 21.28 -4.89
N SER A 27 1.45 22.39 -5.38
CA SER A 27 2.78 22.39 -6.02
C SER A 27 3.88 21.93 -5.04
N VAL A 28 3.85 22.43 -3.80
CA VAL A 28 4.80 22.04 -2.74
C VAL A 28 4.63 20.57 -2.36
N PHE A 29 3.39 20.08 -2.28
CA PHE A 29 3.05 18.69 -2.03
C PHE A 29 3.63 17.76 -3.11
N TYR A 30 3.49 18.09 -4.39
CA TYR A 30 4.10 17.31 -5.47
C TYR A 30 5.62 17.27 -5.36
N LYS A 31 6.25 18.40 -5.03
CA LYS A 31 7.69 18.45 -4.79
C LYS A 31 8.10 17.51 -3.64
N PHE A 32 7.43 17.60 -2.49
CA PHE A 32 7.70 16.73 -1.34
C PHE A 32 7.46 15.25 -1.64
N LYS A 33 6.47 14.93 -2.47
CA LYS A 33 6.23 13.56 -2.94
C LYS A 33 7.44 13.03 -3.71
N CYS A 34 7.89 13.78 -4.73
CA CYS A 34 9.03 13.38 -5.54
C CYS A 34 10.30 13.20 -4.70
N GLU A 35 10.57 14.16 -3.80
CA GLU A 35 11.69 14.05 -2.86
C GLU A 35 11.62 12.78 -2.00
N GLU A 36 10.43 12.40 -1.51
CA GLU A 36 10.28 11.19 -0.70
C GLU A 36 10.50 9.92 -1.52
N ILE A 37 10.03 9.88 -2.77
CA ILE A 37 10.30 8.76 -3.69
C ILE A 37 11.80 8.63 -3.95
N ASP A 38 12.49 9.74 -4.22
CA ASP A 38 13.94 9.75 -4.44
C ASP A 38 14.71 9.29 -3.18
N ASN A 39 14.28 9.76 -2.01
CA ASN A 39 14.88 9.41 -0.71
C ASN A 39 14.73 7.92 -0.36
N LEU A 40 13.62 7.29 -0.75
CA LEU A 40 13.43 5.85 -0.54
C LEU A 40 14.45 5.03 -1.34
N SER A 41 14.92 5.54 -2.48
CA SER A 41 16.00 4.93 -3.26
C SER A 41 15.74 3.46 -3.64
N VAL A 42 14.47 3.09 -3.79
CA VAL A 42 13.99 1.75 -4.15
C VAL A 42 13.99 1.52 -5.66
N LEU A 43 13.96 0.27 -6.09
CA LEU A 43 13.91 -0.16 -7.50
C LEU A 43 15.03 0.39 -8.38
N LYS A 44 16.17 0.82 -7.81
CA LYS A 44 17.37 1.18 -8.60
C LYS A 44 17.88 0.02 -9.46
N TRP A 45 17.56 -1.20 -9.07
CA TRP A 45 17.89 -2.44 -9.78
C TRP A 45 16.83 -2.84 -10.81
N ALA A 46 15.64 -2.22 -10.81
CA ALA A 46 14.50 -2.72 -11.57
C ALA A 46 14.74 -2.62 -13.08
N PRO A 47 14.42 -3.68 -13.84
CA PRO A 47 14.59 -3.67 -15.29
C PRO A 47 13.60 -2.72 -15.96
N HIS A 48 14.00 -2.16 -17.11
CA HIS A 48 13.08 -1.47 -18.01
C HIS A 48 12.10 -2.46 -18.68
N ASN A 49 11.09 -1.95 -19.38
CA ASN A 49 10.03 -2.76 -20.00
C ASN A 49 10.56 -4.05 -20.67
N PRO A 50 9.88 -5.19 -20.52
CA PRO A 50 10.33 -6.43 -21.14
C PRO A 50 10.33 -6.28 -22.67
N PRO A 51 11.32 -6.86 -23.39
CA PRO A 51 11.36 -6.81 -24.85
C PRO A 51 10.10 -7.42 -25.46
N ASN A 52 9.61 -6.82 -26.55
CA ASN A 52 8.41 -7.28 -27.27
C ASN A 52 8.57 -8.65 -27.95
N ILE A 53 9.78 -9.19 -28.00
CA ILE A 53 10.12 -10.43 -28.71
C ILE A 53 10.58 -11.47 -27.69
N THR A 54 9.66 -12.33 -27.26
CA THR A 54 9.95 -13.50 -26.43
C THR A 54 9.26 -14.72 -27.06
N ILE A 55 10.05 -15.70 -27.52
CA ILE A 55 9.53 -16.89 -28.21
C ILE A 55 8.99 -17.92 -27.19
N ASN A 56 9.55 -17.96 -25.98
CA ASN A 56 9.13 -18.89 -24.93
C ASN A 56 7.94 -18.31 -24.12
N SER A 57 6.78 -18.96 -24.21
CA SER A 57 5.53 -18.54 -23.56
C SER A 57 5.66 -18.41 -22.03
N TYR A 58 6.48 -19.27 -21.42
CA TYR A 58 6.72 -19.27 -19.99
C TYR A 58 7.57 -18.07 -19.53
N ILE A 59 8.62 -17.73 -20.27
CA ILE A 59 9.46 -16.55 -19.99
C ILE A 59 8.62 -15.27 -20.15
N LYS A 60 7.77 -15.23 -21.17
CA LYS A 60 6.81 -14.13 -21.38
C LYS A 60 5.86 -13.98 -20.19
N LEU A 61 5.32 -15.09 -19.68
CA LEU A 61 4.43 -15.10 -18.52
C LEU A 61 5.13 -14.56 -17.27
N ALA A 62 6.36 -15.03 -17.01
CA ALA A 62 7.20 -14.56 -15.90
C ALA A 62 7.42 -13.04 -15.96
N GLY A 63 7.77 -12.52 -17.14
CA GLY A 63 7.95 -11.09 -17.37
C GLY A 63 6.68 -10.26 -17.14
N GLN A 64 5.52 -10.73 -17.62
CA GLN A 64 4.23 -10.04 -17.44
C GLN A 64 3.84 -9.95 -15.95
N PHE A 65 3.92 -11.04 -15.21
CA PHE A 65 3.62 -11.05 -13.79
C PHE A 65 4.60 -10.21 -12.99
N PHE A 66 5.89 -10.29 -13.29
CA PHE A 66 6.89 -9.48 -12.59
C PHE A 66 6.71 -7.99 -12.86
N TYR A 67 6.39 -7.61 -14.10
CA TYR A 67 6.06 -6.22 -14.43
C TYR A 67 4.82 -5.72 -13.68
N ALA A 68 3.79 -6.57 -13.55
CA ALA A 68 2.62 -6.24 -12.73
C ALA A 68 2.98 -6.04 -11.24
N LEU A 69 3.87 -6.87 -10.71
CA LEU A 69 4.42 -6.72 -9.34
C LEU A 69 5.18 -5.40 -9.17
N LEU A 70 6.03 -5.02 -10.12
CA LEU A 70 6.74 -3.74 -10.10
C LEU A 70 5.74 -2.57 -10.08
N ASN A 71 4.72 -2.60 -10.93
CA ASN A 71 3.68 -1.56 -10.94
C ASN A 71 2.90 -1.49 -9.61
N ALA A 72 2.55 -2.63 -9.03
CA ALA A 72 1.90 -2.68 -7.73
C ALA A 72 2.80 -2.09 -6.62
N PHE A 73 4.11 -2.35 -6.68
CA PHE A 73 5.08 -1.78 -5.76
C PHE A 73 5.29 -0.28 -5.95
N TYR A 74 5.36 0.22 -7.19
CA TYR A 74 5.36 1.67 -7.46
C TYR A 74 4.14 2.36 -6.86
N GLN A 75 2.94 1.78 -7.02
CA GLN A 75 1.73 2.34 -6.41
C GLN A 75 1.80 2.34 -4.87
N LEU A 76 2.40 1.31 -4.25
CA LEU A 76 2.60 1.28 -2.80
C LEU A 76 3.52 2.42 -2.34
N VAL A 77 4.65 2.59 -3.03
CA VAL A 77 5.62 3.66 -2.78
C VAL A 77 4.97 5.04 -2.95
N GLU A 78 4.17 5.24 -4.00
CA GLU A 78 3.42 6.47 -4.21
C GLU A 78 2.43 6.74 -3.08
N CYS A 79 1.64 5.74 -2.65
CA CYS A 79 0.69 5.91 -1.54
C CYS A 79 1.38 6.40 -0.26
N TYR A 80 2.54 5.81 0.07
CA TYR A 80 3.35 6.27 1.19
C TYR A 80 3.88 7.69 0.98
N ALA A 81 4.49 7.98 -0.19
CA ALA A 81 5.06 9.29 -0.49
C ALA A 81 4.01 10.42 -0.49
N TYR A 82 2.81 10.17 -1.03
CA TYR A 82 1.67 11.10 -0.94
C TYR A 82 1.31 11.39 0.51
N SER A 83 1.26 10.35 1.36
CA SER A 83 0.93 10.52 2.78
C SER A 83 1.98 11.36 3.51
N ILE A 84 3.28 11.11 3.27
CA ILE A 84 4.37 11.88 3.86
C ILE A 84 4.39 13.33 3.36
N ALA A 85 4.15 13.55 2.07
CA ALA A 85 4.06 14.88 1.51
C ALA A 85 2.93 15.69 2.14
N ALA A 86 1.75 15.08 2.30
CA ALA A 86 0.63 15.71 2.99
C ALA A 86 0.97 16.01 4.46
N GLU A 87 1.62 15.09 5.18
CA GLU A 87 2.07 15.34 6.56
C GLU A 87 3.03 16.54 6.65
N LYS A 88 3.96 16.70 5.70
CA LYS A 88 4.86 17.87 5.67
C LYS A 88 4.08 19.19 5.52
N ILE A 89 3.00 19.20 4.72
CA ILE A 89 2.10 20.36 4.59
C ILE A 89 1.33 20.59 5.90
N VAL A 90 0.79 19.54 6.52
CA VAL A 90 0.11 19.64 7.83
C VAL A 90 1.01 20.33 8.86
N GLN A 91 2.26 19.89 8.96
CA GLN A 91 3.25 20.43 9.89
C GLN A 91 3.63 21.89 9.59
N SER A 92 3.61 22.33 8.31
CA SER A 92 3.85 23.74 7.98
C SER A 92 2.68 24.63 8.37
N HIS A 93 1.44 24.17 8.19
CA HIS A 93 0.23 24.93 8.52
C HIS A 93 -0.08 25.00 10.01
N PHE A 94 0.25 23.97 10.79
CA PHE A 94 0.16 24.05 12.25
C PHE A 94 1.11 25.09 12.84
N LYS A 95 2.30 25.29 12.26
CA LYS A 95 3.25 26.33 12.72
C LYS A 95 2.70 27.74 12.58
N ILE A 96 1.89 27.99 11.56
CA ILE A 96 1.23 29.29 11.33
C ILE A 96 -0.19 29.36 11.90
N LYS A 97 -0.57 28.42 12.76
CA LYS A 97 -1.87 28.33 13.44
C LYS A 97 -3.09 28.26 12.50
N ASN A 98 -2.93 27.77 11.28
CA ASN A 98 -4.03 27.53 10.35
C ASN A 98 -4.62 26.12 10.53
N THR A 99 -5.29 25.90 11.65
CA THR A 99 -5.71 24.56 12.11
C THR A 99 -6.77 23.91 11.23
N GLY A 100 -7.72 24.69 10.70
CA GLY A 100 -8.78 24.18 9.82
C GLY A 100 -8.24 23.67 8.49
N TYR A 101 -7.28 24.37 7.90
CA TYR A 101 -6.68 23.95 6.63
C TYR A 101 -5.67 22.80 6.80
N ALA A 102 -4.91 22.79 7.90
CA ALA A 102 -4.05 21.65 8.26
C ALA A 102 -4.87 20.36 8.45
N THR A 103 -6.08 20.48 8.99
CA THR A 103 -7.03 19.37 9.18
C THR A 103 -7.40 18.71 7.85
N THR A 104 -7.72 19.49 6.80
CA THR A 104 -7.98 18.97 5.45
C THR A 104 -6.81 18.14 4.92
N TRP A 105 -5.58 18.64 4.98
CA TRP A 105 -4.41 17.89 4.52
C TRP A 105 -4.15 16.61 5.34
N LYS A 106 -4.41 16.66 6.64
CA LYS A 106 -4.21 15.54 7.57
C LYS A 106 -5.18 14.39 7.29
N TYR A 107 -6.43 14.71 7.03
CA TYR A 107 -7.52 13.74 6.97
C TYR A 107 -7.88 13.35 5.55
N ASP A 108 -7.98 14.31 4.64
CA ASP A 108 -8.48 14.11 3.28
C ASP A 108 -7.38 13.64 2.33
N PHE A 109 -6.12 13.96 2.65
CA PHE A 109 -4.97 13.58 1.82
C PHE A 109 -4.12 12.53 2.52
N ARG A 110 -3.54 12.84 3.68
CA ARG A 110 -2.60 11.92 4.35
C ARG A 110 -3.27 10.60 4.74
N ASN A 111 -4.34 10.63 5.53
CA ASN A 111 -5.02 9.41 5.94
C ASN A 111 -5.66 8.66 4.75
N TYR A 112 -6.24 9.39 3.80
CA TYR A 112 -6.82 8.82 2.58
C TYR A 112 -5.80 8.05 1.73
N HIS A 113 -4.59 8.57 1.57
CA HIS A 113 -3.57 7.83 0.83
C HIS A 113 -2.99 6.68 1.64
N PHE A 114 -2.97 6.79 2.97
CA PHE A 114 -2.36 5.79 3.83
C PHE A 114 -3.25 4.57 4.11
N TYR A 115 -4.58 4.72 4.15
CA TYR A 115 -5.44 3.61 4.64
C TYR A 115 -5.34 2.33 3.79
N MET A 116 -4.97 2.46 2.51
CA MET A 116 -4.76 1.33 1.59
C MET A 116 -3.35 0.75 1.61
N PHE A 117 -2.42 1.32 2.38
CA PHE A 117 -1.01 0.93 2.36
C PHE A 117 -0.81 -0.55 2.72
N ILE A 118 -1.26 -0.98 3.91
CA ILE A 118 -1.11 -2.38 4.37
C ILE A 118 -1.84 -3.38 3.45
N PRO A 119 -3.09 -3.14 3.01
CA PRO A 119 -3.73 -4.01 2.02
C PRO A 119 -2.91 -4.16 0.73
N ARG A 120 -2.38 -3.06 0.19
CA ARG A 120 -1.55 -3.08 -1.02
C ARG A 120 -0.24 -3.85 -0.82
N PHE A 121 0.38 -3.72 0.35
CA PHE A 121 1.56 -4.48 0.70
C PHE A 121 1.29 -5.99 0.71
N TYR A 122 0.19 -6.45 1.32
CA TYR A 122 -0.20 -7.85 1.27
C TYR A 122 -0.51 -8.35 -0.14
N ASN A 123 -1.14 -7.53 -0.98
CA ASN A 123 -1.36 -7.89 -2.38
C ASN A 123 -0.04 -8.18 -3.11
N ILE A 124 1.03 -7.40 -2.87
CA ILE A 124 2.35 -7.65 -3.48
C ILE A 124 2.91 -9.00 -3.02
N ILE A 125 2.74 -9.35 -1.74
CA ILE A 125 3.17 -10.65 -1.21
C ILE A 125 2.38 -11.79 -1.88
N ASP A 126 1.06 -11.68 -1.94
CA ASP A 126 0.21 -12.72 -2.53
C ASP A 126 0.45 -12.87 -4.04
N TYR A 127 0.64 -11.76 -4.78
CA TYR A 127 1.03 -11.80 -6.19
C TYR A 127 2.43 -12.40 -6.39
N SER A 128 3.36 -12.20 -5.45
CA SER A 128 4.69 -12.82 -5.50
C SER A 128 4.60 -14.33 -5.31
N ALA A 129 3.80 -14.77 -4.33
CA ALA A 129 3.51 -16.19 -4.10
C ALA A 129 2.80 -16.83 -5.31
N PHE A 130 1.86 -16.10 -5.92
CA PHE A 130 1.16 -16.52 -7.13
C PHE A 130 2.09 -16.68 -8.32
N LEU A 131 2.97 -15.71 -8.58
CA LEU A 131 4.00 -15.82 -9.61
C LEU A 131 4.84 -17.09 -9.39
N ILE A 132 5.38 -17.28 -8.18
CA ILE A 132 6.22 -18.46 -7.87
C ILE A 132 5.44 -19.77 -8.10
N ASN A 133 4.17 -19.83 -7.70
CA ASN A 133 3.34 -21.00 -7.95
C ASN A 133 3.15 -21.25 -9.45
N GLU A 134 2.81 -20.23 -10.25
CA GLU A 134 2.69 -20.37 -11.70
C GLU A 134 4.00 -20.81 -12.35
N LEU A 135 5.15 -20.29 -11.87
CA LEU A 135 6.45 -20.71 -12.40
C LEU A 135 6.79 -22.17 -12.07
N SER A 136 6.21 -22.70 -11.00
CA SER A 136 6.35 -24.11 -10.61
C SER A 136 5.44 -25.06 -11.41
N ASN A 137 4.76 -24.61 -12.45
CA ASN A 137 3.71 -25.36 -13.14
C ASN A 137 2.62 -25.88 -12.17
N PRO A 138 2.13 -24.98 -11.31
CA PRO A 138 1.34 -25.26 -10.10
C PRO A 138 1.65 -26.51 -9.28
N GLU A 139 2.91 -26.96 -9.26
CA GLU A 139 3.31 -28.14 -8.49
C GLU A 139 3.45 -27.82 -7.00
N LEU A 140 3.60 -26.54 -6.62
CA LEU A 140 3.65 -26.11 -5.22
C LEU A 140 2.28 -26.16 -4.55
N LEU A 141 1.25 -25.66 -5.25
CA LEU A 141 -0.15 -25.77 -4.86
C LEU A 141 -0.96 -26.26 -6.06
N VAL A 142 -1.35 -27.53 -6.01
CA VAL A 142 -2.16 -28.17 -7.05
C VAL A 142 -3.39 -27.32 -7.34
N LYS A 143 -3.62 -27.06 -8.63
CA LYS A 143 -4.63 -26.13 -9.16
C LYS A 143 -6.05 -26.47 -8.72
N ASP A 144 -6.38 -27.74 -8.49
CA ASP A 144 -7.77 -28.13 -8.25
C ASP A 144 -8.04 -28.48 -6.80
N ASN A 145 -9.06 -27.84 -6.21
CA ASN A 145 -9.76 -28.44 -5.08
C ASN A 145 -10.54 -29.69 -5.54
N LYS A 146 -11.12 -30.46 -4.61
CA LYS A 146 -11.88 -31.69 -4.94
C LYS A 146 -13.03 -31.48 -5.93
N ASN A 147 -13.41 -30.23 -6.23
CA ASN A 147 -14.52 -29.84 -7.08
C ASN A 147 -14.07 -29.23 -8.42
N GLY A 148 -12.76 -29.24 -8.74
CA GLY A 148 -12.24 -28.69 -10.00
C GLY A 148 -12.16 -27.16 -10.05
N GLU A 149 -12.24 -26.48 -8.90
CA GLU A 149 -12.05 -25.03 -8.84
C GLU A 149 -10.58 -24.69 -8.54
N PRO A 150 -10.07 -23.57 -9.09
CA PRO A 150 -8.75 -23.05 -8.78
C PRO A 150 -8.57 -22.89 -7.26
N LYS A 151 -7.60 -23.61 -6.69
CA LYS A 151 -7.24 -23.46 -5.28
C LYS A 151 -6.74 -22.03 -5.06
N GLN A 152 -7.27 -21.37 -4.04
CA GLN A 152 -6.79 -20.06 -3.62
C GLN A 152 -5.29 -20.15 -3.32
N VAL A 153 -4.49 -19.36 -4.03
CA VAL A 153 -3.05 -19.25 -3.81
C VAL A 153 -2.81 -18.12 -2.82
N ASP A 154 -2.27 -18.46 -1.66
CA ASP A 154 -1.90 -17.51 -0.62
C ASP A 154 -0.43 -17.70 -0.22
N TYR A 155 0.17 -16.63 0.30
CA TYR A 155 1.55 -16.62 0.77
C TYR A 155 1.92 -17.79 1.69
N GLU A 156 1.11 -18.07 2.72
CA GLU A 156 1.44 -19.07 3.75
C GLU A 156 1.47 -20.47 3.14
N SER A 157 0.46 -20.80 2.31
CA SER A 157 0.38 -22.07 1.61
C SER A 157 1.56 -22.31 0.67
N VAL A 158 1.95 -21.30 -0.11
CA VAL A 158 3.10 -21.39 -1.03
C VAL A 158 4.39 -21.52 -0.24
N LYS A 159 4.57 -20.72 0.81
CA LYS A 159 5.77 -20.73 1.65
C LYS A 159 5.97 -22.08 2.35
N MET A 160 4.91 -22.64 2.92
CA MET A 160 4.97 -23.97 3.52
C MET A 160 5.34 -25.06 2.51
N SER A 161 4.85 -24.94 1.27
CA SER A 161 5.12 -25.92 0.21
C SER A 161 6.54 -25.80 -0.32
N LEU A 162 7.05 -24.56 -0.50
CA LEU A 162 8.46 -24.28 -0.84
C LEU A 162 9.42 -24.91 0.17
N ASN A 163 9.18 -24.71 1.47
CA ASN A 163 9.99 -25.27 2.54
C ASN A 163 10.05 -26.81 2.52
N LYS A 164 9.01 -27.48 2.01
CA LYS A 164 9.00 -28.94 1.83
C LYS A 164 9.81 -29.34 0.60
N VAL A 165 9.54 -28.75 -0.56
CA VAL A 165 10.17 -29.16 -1.82
C VAL A 165 11.67 -28.85 -1.88
N ILE A 166 12.15 -27.83 -1.15
CA ILE A 166 13.59 -27.53 -1.03
C ILE A 166 14.33 -28.70 -0.38
N LYS A 167 13.73 -29.37 0.62
CA LYS A 167 14.32 -30.56 1.25
C LYS A 167 14.38 -31.76 0.31
N ASP A 168 13.47 -31.83 -0.66
CA ASP A 168 13.44 -32.89 -1.66
C ASP A 168 14.54 -32.73 -2.73
N GLY A 169 15.16 -31.54 -2.83
CA GLY A 169 16.29 -31.28 -3.74
C GLY A 169 15.99 -31.41 -5.23
N ARG A 170 14.71 -31.30 -5.63
CA ARG A 170 14.25 -31.46 -7.01
C ARG A 170 13.62 -30.17 -7.52
N ALA A 171 13.88 -29.85 -8.79
CA ALA A 171 13.21 -28.77 -9.52
C ALA A 171 11.68 -28.94 -9.52
N ARG A 172 10.95 -27.85 -9.74
CA ARG A 172 9.48 -27.83 -9.86
C ARG A 172 9.07 -26.99 -11.05
N GLY A 173 8.34 -27.57 -12.00
CA GLY A 173 8.04 -26.93 -13.27
C GLY A 173 9.30 -26.33 -13.91
N SER A 174 9.33 -25.01 -14.02
CA SER A 174 10.43 -24.26 -14.63
C SER A 174 11.39 -23.62 -13.62
N LEU A 175 11.22 -23.90 -12.32
CA LEU A 175 12.12 -23.45 -11.25
C LEU A 175 13.20 -24.50 -10.99
N SER A 176 14.48 -24.09 -11.11
CA SER A 176 15.61 -24.91 -10.69
C SER A 176 15.67 -25.04 -9.15
N VAL A 177 16.50 -25.96 -8.65
CA VAL A 177 16.74 -26.10 -7.20
C VAL A 177 17.28 -24.79 -6.60
N ASN A 178 18.12 -24.07 -7.35
CA ASN A 178 18.62 -22.77 -6.94
C ASN A 178 17.50 -21.71 -6.90
N ASP A 179 16.63 -21.69 -7.92
CA ASP A 179 15.48 -20.76 -7.94
C ASP A 179 14.53 -21.00 -6.77
N LEU A 180 14.31 -22.25 -6.36
CA LEU A 180 13.48 -22.57 -5.19
C LEU A 180 14.06 -21.97 -3.90
N SER A 181 15.39 -21.97 -3.75
CA SER A 181 16.06 -21.29 -2.62
C SER A 181 15.86 -19.77 -2.70
N ILE A 182 16.06 -19.17 -3.87
CA ILE A 182 15.84 -17.73 -4.09
C ILE A 182 14.39 -17.34 -3.78
N CYS A 183 13.41 -18.15 -4.22
CA CYS A 183 11.99 -17.95 -3.92
C CYS A 183 11.73 -17.96 -2.42
N CYS A 184 12.33 -18.91 -1.70
CA CYS A 184 12.21 -19.02 -0.25
C CYS A 184 12.74 -17.75 0.43
N ASP A 185 13.96 -17.35 0.08
CA ASP A 185 14.64 -16.18 0.64
C ASP A 185 13.94 -14.86 0.29
N ALA A 186 13.29 -14.80 -0.87
CA ALA A 186 12.46 -13.67 -1.29
C ALA A 186 11.19 -13.57 -0.44
N LEU A 187 10.47 -14.68 -0.25
CA LEU A 187 9.25 -14.69 0.55
C LEU A 187 9.50 -14.43 2.05
N ASP A 188 10.64 -14.84 2.59
CA ASP A 188 11.04 -14.47 3.96
C ASP A 188 11.39 -12.98 4.08
N GLY A 189 11.93 -12.41 3.00
CA GLY A 189 12.41 -11.03 2.95
C GLY A 189 11.32 -9.99 3.20
N PHE A 190 10.05 -10.28 2.90
CA PHE A 190 8.97 -9.29 3.01
C PHE A 190 8.76 -8.75 4.43
N PHE A 191 9.06 -9.56 5.45
CA PHE A 191 8.96 -9.17 6.85
C PHE A 191 10.33 -9.04 7.53
N GLU A 192 11.41 -8.96 6.76
CA GLU A 192 12.76 -8.75 7.28
C GLU A 192 12.81 -7.46 8.10
N ASN A 193 13.43 -7.51 9.28
CA ASN A 193 13.59 -6.38 10.22
C ASN A 193 12.28 -5.80 10.80
N ILE A 194 11.13 -6.44 10.58
CA ILE A 194 9.87 -6.04 11.23
C ILE A 194 9.81 -6.62 12.64
N THR A 195 9.69 -5.75 13.65
CA THR A 195 9.58 -6.14 15.06
C THR A 195 8.28 -6.88 15.35
N ASP A 196 8.23 -7.61 16.46
CA ASP A 196 7.00 -8.31 16.87
C ASP A 196 5.83 -7.35 17.13
N HIS A 197 6.12 -6.15 17.66
CA HIS A 197 5.13 -5.10 17.79
C HIS A 197 4.61 -4.62 16.42
N GLY A 198 5.52 -4.42 15.44
CA GLY A 198 5.14 -4.11 14.07
C GLY A 198 4.25 -5.19 13.45
N LYS A 199 4.57 -6.47 13.65
CA LYS A 199 3.75 -7.60 13.18
C LYS A 199 2.36 -7.59 13.83
N GLN A 200 2.24 -7.25 15.11
CA GLN A 200 0.95 -7.13 15.79
C GLN A 200 0.11 -5.99 15.19
N ILE A 201 0.71 -4.84 14.88
CA ILE A 201 0.03 -3.72 14.22
C ILE A 201 -0.50 -4.17 12.85
N ILE A 202 0.35 -4.77 12.01
CA ILE A 202 -0.03 -5.23 10.66
C ILE A 202 -1.17 -6.25 10.74
N LYS A 203 -1.06 -7.24 11.64
CA LYS A 203 -2.09 -8.26 11.84
C LYS A 203 -3.42 -7.62 12.22
N ARG A 204 -3.42 -6.73 13.22
CA ARG A 204 -4.65 -6.06 13.66
C ARG A 204 -5.25 -5.20 12.55
N TYR A 205 -4.42 -4.52 11.76
CA TYR A 205 -4.87 -3.74 10.62
C TYR A 205 -5.56 -4.63 9.59
N ARG A 206 -4.96 -5.79 9.25
CA ARG A 206 -5.52 -6.80 8.36
C ARG A 206 -6.86 -7.35 8.87
N ASP A 207 -6.96 -7.64 10.16
CA ASP A 207 -8.19 -8.12 10.79
C ASP A 207 -9.31 -7.07 10.67
N ILE A 208 -9.01 -5.77 10.78
CA ILE A 208 -10.01 -4.70 10.65
C ILE A 208 -10.54 -4.61 9.21
N ILE A 209 -9.66 -4.56 8.21
CA ILE A 209 -10.07 -4.41 6.80
C ILE A 209 -10.83 -5.63 6.27
N THR A 210 -10.48 -6.84 6.71
CA THR A 210 -11.13 -8.09 6.26
C THR A 210 -12.58 -8.20 6.74
N HIS A 211 -12.90 -7.58 7.87
CA HIS A 211 -14.26 -7.49 8.38
C HIS A 211 -15.07 -6.30 7.81
N ARG A 212 -14.62 -5.71 6.69
CA ARG A 212 -15.25 -4.58 5.96
C ARG A 212 -15.33 -3.26 6.74
N TYR A 213 -14.38 -3.03 7.65
CA TYR A 213 -14.26 -1.75 8.35
C TYR A 213 -13.07 -0.96 7.80
N LEU A 214 -13.22 0.36 7.68
CA LEU A 214 -12.08 1.24 7.44
C LEU A 214 -11.32 1.43 8.77
N PRO A 215 -9.98 1.32 8.76
CA PRO A 215 -9.16 1.49 9.97
C PRO A 215 -9.04 2.96 10.35
N GLY A 216 -9.29 3.30 11.62
CA GLY A 216 -9.11 4.66 12.13
C GLY A 216 -7.64 5.02 12.32
N ILE A 217 -7.22 6.14 11.72
CA ILE A 217 -5.85 6.71 11.84
C ILE A 217 -5.96 8.15 12.36
N ASP A 218 -5.35 8.48 13.51
CA ASP A 218 -5.26 9.84 14.11
C ASP A 218 -6.58 10.63 14.39
N CYS A 219 -7.76 10.11 13.98
CA CYS A 219 -9.12 10.74 13.90
C CYS A 219 -9.46 11.41 12.55
N ILE A 220 -10.76 11.57 12.28
CA ILE A 220 -11.47 12.10 11.08
C ILE A 220 -11.00 11.50 9.76
N MET A 221 -11.84 10.64 9.21
CA MET A 221 -11.93 10.46 7.77
C MET A 221 -12.91 11.50 7.23
N THR A 222 -12.64 11.99 6.03
CA THR A 222 -13.53 12.84 5.22
C THR A 222 -15.00 12.42 5.29
N ASP A 223 -15.87 13.32 4.81
CA ASP A 223 -17.30 13.14 4.48
C ASP A 223 -17.70 11.81 3.78
N ILE A 224 -16.76 10.93 3.43
CA ILE A 224 -16.98 9.53 3.02
C ILE A 224 -17.76 8.74 4.11
N GLU A 225 -17.76 9.20 5.36
CA GLU A 225 -18.61 8.65 6.44
C GLU A 225 -20.10 9.06 6.35
N ARG A 226 -20.51 9.97 5.44
CA ARG A 226 -21.93 10.37 5.33
C ARG A 226 -22.84 9.26 4.82
N THR A 227 -22.32 8.18 4.22
CA THR A 227 -23.16 7.11 3.68
C THR A 227 -22.46 5.74 3.71
N SER A 228 -22.92 4.85 4.58
CA SER A 228 -22.82 3.37 4.50
C SER A 228 -21.55 2.62 4.95
N SER A 229 -20.39 3.27 5.10
CA SER A 229 -19.16 2.57 5.56
C SER A 229 -19.06 2.61 7.08
N LYS A 230 -19.18 1.45 7.76
CA LYS A 230 -18.93 1.36 9.20
C LYS A 230 -17.42 1.48 9.41
N THR A 231 -16.88 2.66 9.73
CA THR A 231 -15.54 2.77 10.31
C THR A 231 -15.58 2.09 11.67
N ARG A 232 -14.62 1.21 11.98
CA ARG A 232 -14.54 0.66 13.34
C ARG A 232 -13.93 1.75 14.20
N ILE A 233 -14.60 2.04 15.30
CA ILE A 233 -14.06 2.88 16.34
C ILE A 233 -14.29 2.14 17.65
N ARG A 234 -13.29 2.13 18.54
CA ARG A 234 -13.28 1.35 19.79
C ARG A 234 -14.46 1.71 20.70
N PRO A 235 -15.51 0.85 20.81
CA PRO A 235 -16.74 1.20 21.54
C PRO A 235 -16.53 1.19 23.07
N ASP A 236 -15.47 0.52 23.54
CA ASP A 236 -15.03 0.44 24.95
C ASP A 236 -14.50 1.77 25.51
N HIS A 237 -14.34 2.80 24.68
CA HIS A 237 -13.85 4.12 25.10
C HIS A 237 -14.92 5.21 25.15
N GLY A 238 -16.21 4.85 25.01
CA GLY A 238 -17.34 5.77 25.18
C GLY A 238 -17.50 6.80 24.06
N ARG A 239 -18.52 7.68 24.20
CA ARG A 239 -18.79 8.80 23.28
C ARG A 239 -17.74 9.89 23.50
N LEU A 240 -16.91 10.17 22.49
CA LEU A 240 -15.87 11.19 22.60
C LEU A 240 -16.43 12.61 22.44
N PHE A 241 -17.30 12.83 21.46
CA PHE A 241 -18.01 14.10 21.32
C PHE A 241 -19.31 13.94 20.55
N SER A 242 -20.23 14.88 20.77
CA SER A 242 -21.49 14.99 20.07
C SER A 242 -21.65 16.45 19.65
N ILE A 243 -21.88 16.69 18.36
CA ILE A 243 -22.20 18.01 17.83
C ILE A 243 -23.63 17.91 17.31
N ALA A 244 -24.55 18.67 17.88
CA ALA A 244 -25.93 18.73 17.40
C ALA A 244 -26.30 20.19 17.13
N ASP A 245 -26.86 20.44 15.95
CA ASP A 245 -27.67 21.62 15.67
C ASP A 245 -29.14 21.21 15.48
N ASP A 246 -30.00 22.18 15.20
CA ASP A 246 -31.45 21.98 15.03
C ASP A 246 -31.82 21.04 13.86
N THR A 247 -30.85 20.71 13.00
CA THR A 247 -31.06 19.93 11.77
C THR A 247 -30.23 18.65 11.70
N VAL A 248 -29.07 18.57 12.37
CA VAL A 248 -28.15 17.42 12.30
C VAL A 248 -27.49 17.17 13.65
N SER A 249 -27.52 15.89 14.09
CA SER A 249 -26.73 15.41 15.23
C SER A 249 -25.64 14.46 14.77
N TYR A 250 -24.38 14.81 15.04
CA TYR A 250 -23.20 13.97 14.90
C TYR A 250 -22.82 13.41 16.26
N GLN A 251 -22.63 12.10 16.34
CA GLN A 251 -22.12 11.44 17.54
C GLN A 251 -20.89 10.61 17.16
N TYR A 252 -19.77 10.87 17.83
CA TYR A 252 -18.52 10.16 17.62
C TYR A 252 -18.21 9.30 18.85
N TYR A 253 -17.91 8.03 18.62
CA TYR A 253 -17.63 7.04 19.67
C TYR A 253 -16.21 6.51 19.48
N GLY A 254 -15.38 6.48 20.52
CA GLY A 254 -14.09 5.76 20.56
C GLY A 254 -12.84 6.47 19.97
N VAL A 255 -11.66 6.06 20.42
CA VAL A 255 -10.33 6.56 19.97
C VAL A 255 -9.88 5.79 18.71
N PRO A 256 -9.17 6.41 17.75
CA PRO A 256 -8.64 5.74 16.56
C PRO A 256 -7.78 4.55 16.93
N GLU A 257 -7.83 3.48 16.13
CA GLU A 257 -7.06 2.27 16.38
C GLU A 257 -5.56 2.47 16.23
N PHE A 258 -5.14 3.39 15.36
CA PHE A 258 -3.75 3.62 15.02
C PHE A 258 -3.41 5.11 15.02
N LYS A 259 -2.14 5.41 15.30
CA LYS A 259 -1.57 6.72 15.04
C LYS A 259 -0.72 6.71 13.78
N PHE A 260 -0.78 7.78 12.99
CA PHE A 260 0.03 7.90 11.78
C PHE A 260 1.52 7.80 12.10
N GLU A 261 1.96 8.39 13.20
CA GLU A 261 3.35 8.34 13.68
C GLU A 261 3.84 6.92 14.01
N GLU A 262 2.94 6.01 14.38
CA GLU A 262 3.25 4.59 14.59
C GLU A 262 3.30 3.83 13.27
N LEU A 263 2.41 4.17 12.34
CA LEU A 263 2.28 3.49 11.06
C LEU A 263 3.37 3.91 10.04
N GLN A 264 3.78 5.18 10.03
CA GLN A 264 4.75 5.70 9.06
C GLN A 264 6.09 4.93 9.10
N PRO A 265 6.77 4.79 10.25
CA PRO A 265 8.07 4.10 10.30
C PRO A 265 7.96 2.64 9.86
N LEU A 266 6.87 1.99 10.25
CA LEU A 266 6.54 0.62 9.86
C LEU A 266 6.34 0.51 8.34
N ALA A 267 5.58 1.41 7.73
CA ALA A 267 5.36 1.43 6.29
C ALA A 267 6.66 1.60 5.51
N LYS A 268 7.57 2.47 5.98
CA LYS A 268 8.89 2.62 5.37
C LYS A 268 9.69 1.33 5.42
N LEU A 269 9.70 0.62 6.55
CA LEU A 269 10.37 -0.68 6.66
C LEU A 269 9.77 -1.71 5.69
N LEU A 270 8.43 -1.76 5.58
CA LEU A 270 7.75 -2.67 4.67
C LEU A 270 8.09 -2.39 3.20
N ILE A 271 8.22 -1.11 2.80
CA ILE A 271 8.68 -0.73 1.45
C ILE A 271 10.10 -1.28 1.21
N LEU A 272 11.02 -1.04 2.12
CA LEU A 272 12.42 -1.45 1.96
C LEU A 272 12.57 -2.97 1.93
N SER A 273 11.80 -3.68 2.76
CA SER A 273 11.77 -5.15 2.77
C SER A 273 11.13 -5.72 1.50
N ALA A 274 10.08 -5.08 0.97
CA ALA A 274 9.51 -5.45 -0.32
C ALA A 274 10.48 -5.21 -1.49
N ASP A 275 11.19 -4.08 -1.52
CA ASP A 275 12.20 -3.79 -2.55
C ASP A 275 13.28 -4.89 -2.62
N LYS A 276 13.84 -5.26 -1.46
CA LYS A 276 14.82 -6.36 -1.37
C LYS A 276 14.24 -7.69 -1.85
N SER A 277 13.00 -7.98 -1.50
CA SER A 277 12.34 -9.24 -1.85
C SER A 277 12.05 -9.31 -3.36
N LEU A 278 11.58 -8.23 -3.96
CA LEU A 278 11.37 -8.12 -5.39
C LEU A 278 12.68 -8.20 -6.17
N ASN A 279 13.77 -7.64 -5.64
CA ASN A 279 15.10 -7.79 -6.24
C ASN A 279 15.52 -9.27 -6.29
N LYS A 280 15.27 -10.04 -5.23
CA LYS A 280 15.52 -11.48 -5.24
C LYS A 280 14.64 -12.21 -6.27
N ILE A 281 13.36 -11.85 -6.39
CA ILE A 281 12.45 -12.43 -7.39
C ILE A 281 12.95 -12.15 -8.81
N TYR A 282 13.51 -10.97 -9.09
CA TYR A 282 14.11 -10.67 -10.38
C TYR A 282 15.21 -11.67 -10.77
N PHE A 283 15.97 -12.18 -9.80
CA PHE A 283 17.05 -13.14 -10.04
C PHE A 283 16.60 -14.59 -10.21
N ILE A 284 15.30 -14.88 -10.10
CA ILE A 284 14.74 -16.16 -10.56
C ILE A 284 15.01 -16.24 -12.07
N GLU A 285 15.72 -17.27 -12.52
CA GLU A 285 16.23 -17.38 -13.89
C GLU A 285 15.17 -17.05 -14.97
N PRO A 286 13.97 -17.65 -14.94
CA PRO A 286 12.83 -17.30 -15.77
C PRO A 286 12.48 -15.80 -15.87
N VAL A 287 12.46 -15.12 -14.72
CA VAL A 287 12.12 -13.70 -14.62
C VAL A 287 13.27 -12.90 -15.23
N LYS A 288 14.51 -13.19 -14.82
CA LYS A 288 15.70 -12.53 -15.34
C LYS A 288 15.76 -12.60 -16.86
N LYS A 289 15.58 -13.80 -17.44
CA LYS A 289 15.57 -13.99 -18.90
C LYS A 289 14.53 -13.14 -19.61
N ALA A 290 13.36 -12.95 -18.99
CA ALA A 290 12.30 -12.13 -19.55
C ALA A 290 12.67 -10.65 -19.73
N PHE A 291 13.74 -10.18 -19.09
CA PHE A 291 14.22 -8.79 -19.21
C PHE A 291 15.62 -8.67 -19.81
N THR A 292 16.36 -9.78 -19.98
CA THR A 292 17.74 -9.75 -20.52
C THR A 292 17.88 -10.37 -21.91
N GLU A 293 17.01 -11.29 -22.30
CA GLU A 293 17.10 -11.96 -23.60
C GLU A 293 16.28 -11.20 -24.66
N ILE A 294 16.97 -10.47 -25.55
CA ILE A 294 16.45 -10.17 -26.89
C ILE A 294 16.86 -11.37 -27.74
N ILE A 295 15.90 -12.27 -28.03
CA ILE A 295 16.16 -13.32 -29.01
C ILE A 295 15.97 -12.68 -30.39
N CYS A 296 17.09 -12.27 -30.99
CA CYS A 296 17.17 -11.93 -32.42
C CYS A 296 16.98 -13.17 -33.29
#